data_AF-A0A8X6G5A7-F1
#
_entry.id   AF-A0A8X6G5A7-F1
#
_cell.length_a   1.000
_cell.length_b   1.000
_cell.length_c   1.000
_cell.angle_alpha   90.00
_cell.angle_beta   90.00
_cell.angle_gamma   90.00
#
_symmetry.space_group_name_H-M   'P 1'
#
loop_
_entity.id
_entity.type
_entity.pdbx_description
1 polymer ?
#
loop_
_entity_poly.entity_id
_entity_poly.type
_entity_poly.pdbx_seq_one_letter_code
_entity_poly.pdbx_strand_id
1 'polypeptide(L)'
;MQEKEPVSKNVEDIIMDSDKDMLTEDIAVSDICCVCLKETSDALACNKCREKIHTFCGHASKNDEMDILCTLCYKTENAIQGKINSKINLEIQAKKMKMNSRNKNSCCFFGNYCASSYS
;
A
#
# COMPACT_ATOMS: atom_id res chain seq x y z
N MET A 1 -9.52 -34.07 81.48
CA MET A 1 -10.30 -34.96 80.61
C MET A 1 -11.03 -34.12 79.57
N GLN A 2 -10.52 -34.10 78.35
CA GLN A 2 -11.28 -34.07 77.11
C GLN A 2 -10.42 -34.87 76.10
N GLU A 3 -10.96 -36.02 75.69
CA GLU A 3 -10.57 -36.86 74.56
C GLU A 3 -10.88 -36.07 73.25
N LYS A 4 -10.34 -36.24 72.04
CA LYS A 4 -9.66 -37.34 71.31
C LYS A 4 -9.10 -36.74 69.99
N GLU A 5 -7.99 -37.29 69.50
CA GLU A 5 -7.38 -37.20 68.14
C GLU A 5 -8.28 -37.82 67.02
N PRO A 6 -7.89 -37.95 65.71
CA PRO A 6 -6.60 -37.68 65.03
C PRO A 6 -6.64 -36.97 63.64
N VAL A 7 -5.43 -36.58 63.22
CA VAL A 7 -4.97 -36.32 61.86
C VAL A 7 -5.28 -37.49 60.90
N SER A 8 -5.85 -37.21 59.73
CA SER A 8 -5.85 -38.13 58.58
C SER A 8 -5.01 -37.56 57.45
N LYS A 9 -3.98 -38.32 57.07
CA LYS A 9 -3.16 -38.16 55.87
C LYS A 9 -3.89 -38.85 54.71
N ASN A 10 -4.00 -38.19 53.57
CA ASN A 10 -4.45 -38.82 52.32
C ASN A 10 -3.47 -38.37 51.24
N VAL A 11 -2.60 -39.30 50.84
CA VAL A 11 -1.75 -39.19 49.67
C VAL A 11 -2.40 -40.09 48.64
N GLU A 12 -3.02 -39.53 47.61
CA GLU A 12 -3.26 -40.24 46.36
C GLU A 12 -3.10 -39.26 45.18
N ASP A 13 -2.16 -39.64 44.32
CA ASP A 13 -1.78 -39.00 43.06
C ASP A 13 -2.94 -38.86 42.07
N ILE A 14 -3.01 -37.71 41.39
CA ILE A 14 -3.40 -37.67 39.97
C ILE A 14 -2.40 -36.77 39.25
N ILE A 15 -1.48 -37.42 38.53
CA ILE A 15 -0.58 -36.85 37.52
C ILE A 15 -1.40 -36.59 36.25
N MET A 16 -0.90 -35.65 35.42
CA MET A 16 -1.25 -35.28 34.02
C MET A 16 -1.93 -33.91 33.96
N ASP A 17 -1.40 -32.87 33.30
CA ASP A 17 -0.54 -32.88 32.12
C ASP A 17 0.18 -31.55 31.92
N SER A 18 1.44 -31.69 31.50
CA SER A 18 2.08 -30.94 30.41
C SER A 18 2.21 -29.43 30.54
N ASP A 19 3.48 -29.01 30.60
CA ASP A 19 4.02 -27.79 30.02
C ASP A 19 3.22 -27.33 28.80
N LYS A 20 2.34 -26.37 29.02
CA LYS A 20 2.05 -25.38 28.01
C LYS A 20 2.51 -24.06 28.60
N ASP A 21 3.78 -23.77 28.34
CA ASP A 21 4.16 -22.45 27.90
C ASP A 21 3.06 -21.93 26.99
N MET A 22 2.13 -21.19 27.60
CA MET A 22 1.21 -20.35 26.86
C MET A 22 2.05 -19.15 26.44
N LEU A 23 2.94 -19.39 25.47
CA LEU A 23 3.22 -18.40 24.47
C LEU A 23 1.90 -18.22 23.73
N THR A 24 0.98 -17.46 24.33
CA THR A 24 0.30 -16.46 23.53
C THR A 24 1.42 -15.60 22.99
N GLU A 25 1.97 -16.02 21.85
CA GLU A 25 2.35 -15.10 20.82
C GLU A 25 1.07 -14.31 20.53
N ASP A 26 0.80 -13.33 21.43
CA ASP A 26 0.06 -12.15 21.08
C ASP A 26 0.59 -11.81 19.70
N ILE A 27 -0.31 -11.77 18.71
CA ILE A 27 0.02 -11.30 17.38
C ILE A 27 0.48 -9.87 17.61
N ALA A 28 1.77 -9.71 17.86
CA ALA A 28 2.37 -8.46 18.27
C ALA A 28 2.27 -7.63 17.02
N VAL A 29 1.24 -6.79 16.97
CA VAL A 29 1.13 -5.75 15.95
C VAL A 29 2.42 -4.97 16.11
N SER A 30 3.32 -5.18 15.15
CA SER A 30 4.66 -4.63 15.23
C SER A 30 4.53 -3.13 15.26
N ASP A 31 4.84 -2.53 16.41
CA ASP A 31 4.91 -1.09 16.64
C ASP A 31 6.14 -0.49 15.93
N ILE A 32 6.52 -1.02 14.77
CA ILE A 32 7.73 -0.64 14.05
C ILE A 32 7.34 0.12 12.79
N CYS A 33 7.95 1.28 12.58
CA CYS A 33 7.77 2.03 11.35
C CYS A 33 8.35 1.26 10.15
N CYS A 34 7.52 0.99 9.13
CA CYS A 34 7.95 0.28 7.91
C CYS A 34 8.95 1.05 7.02
N VAL A 35 9.29 2.30 7.37
CA VAL A 35 10.27 3.10 6.63
C VAL A 35 11.64 3.07 7.30
N CYS A 36 11.70 3.31 8.61
CA CYS A 36 12.97 3.44 9.33
C CYS A 36 13.29 2.25 10.26
N LEU A 37 12.36 1.29 10.38
CA LEU A 37 12.48 0.10 11.22
C LEU A 37 12.72 0.39 12.70
N LYS A 38 12.29 1.56 13.17
CA LYS A 38 12.30 1.95 14.60
C LYS A 38 10.90 1.88 15.18
N GLU A 39 10.83 1.69 16.49
CA GLU A 39 9.57 1.73 17.23
C GLU A 39 8.80 3.04 16.98
N THR A 40 7.48 2.93 16.93
CA THR A 40 6.53 3.99 16.69
C THR A 40 5.30 3.76 17.55
N SER A 41 5.05 4.73 18.44
CA SER A 41 3.77 4.83 19.15
C SER A 41 2.69 5.51 18.31
N ASP A 42 3.02 5.97 17.09
CA ASP A 42 2.09 6.70 16.24
C ASP A 42 0.93 5.78 15.82
N ALA A 43 -0.29 6.32 15.84
CA ALA A 43 -1.49 5.65 15.32
C ALA A 43 -1.58 5.68 13.78
N LEU A 44 -0.57 6.25 13.10
CA LEU A 44 -0.59 6.41 11.65
C LEU A 44 -0.12 5.14 10.95
N ALA A 45 -0.85 4.78 9.91
CA ALA A 45 -0.55 3.64 9.05
C ALA A 45 -0.57 4.05 7.59
N CYS A 46 0.27 3.40 6.79
CA CYS A 46 0.24 3.55 5.35
C CYS A 46 -1.11 3.07 4.80
N ASN A 47 -1.83 3.89 4.04
CA ASN A 47 -3.14 3.51 3.52
C ASN A 47 -3.10 2.29 2.57
N LYS A 48 -1.93 2.01 1.96
CA LYS A 48 -1.75 0.87 1.05
C LYS A 48 -1.27 -0.42 1.72
N CYS A 49 -0.14 -0.37 2.41
CA CYS A 49 0.43 -1.59 3.03
C CYS A 49 -0.05 -1.81 4.46
N ARG A 50 -0.82 -0.88 5.04
CA ARG A 50 -1.37 -0.93 6.41
C ARG A 50 -0.33 -0.99 7.54
N GLU A 51 0.94 -1.03 7.20
CA GLU A 51 2.04 -0.94 8.16
C GLU A 51 2.11 0.43 8.82
N LYS A 52 2.53 0.43 10.09
CA LYS A 52 2.73 1.65 10.87
C LYS A 52 3.85 2.50 10.27
N ILE A 53 3.68 3.82 10.39
CA ILE A 53 4.65 4.81 9.93
C ILE A 53 4.74 5.95 10.93
N HIS A 54 5.94 6.48 11.12
CA HIS A 54 6.06 7.79 11.76
C HIS A 54 5.42 8.86 10.88
N THR A 55 4.84 9.86 11.52
CA THR A 55 4.26 11.03 10.83
C THR A 55 5.24 11.64 9.82
N PHE A 56 6.51 11.80 10.20
CA PHE A 56 7.55 12.38 9.34
C PHE A 56 8.16 11.41 8.31
N CYS A 57 7.89 10.10 8.43
CA CYS A 57 8.31 9.09 7.45
C CYS A 57 7.30 8.89 6.32
N GLY A 58 6.07 9.39 6.50
CA GLY A 58 4.99 9.32 5.55
C GLY A 58 5.01 10.42 4.49
N HIS A 59 4.32 10.17 3.39
CA HIS A 59 4.03 11.13 2.32
C HIS A 59 2.53 11.27 2.16
N ALA A 60 2.03 12.49 2.03
CA ALA A 60 0.63 12.71 1.68
C ALA A 60 0.34 12.17 0.27
N SER A 61 -0.81 11.51 0.12
CA SER A 61 -1.32 11.09 -1.16
C SER A 61 -1.71 12.32 -2.00
N LYS A 62 -1.65 12.18 -3.33
CA LYS A 62 -2.05 13.24 -4.26
C LYS A 62 -3.58 13.42 -4.34
N ASN A 63 -4.34 12.42 -3.88
CA ASN A 63 -5.79 12.37 -4.03
C ASN A 63 -6.54 12.77 -2.74
N ASP A 64 -5.91 12.59 -1.58
CA ASP A 64 -6.47 12.93 -0.27
C ASP A 64 -5.30 13.26 0.68
N GLU A 65 -5.32 14.45 1.28
CA GLU A 65 -4.28 14.89 2.22
C GLU A 65 -4.34 14.09 3.55
N MET A 66 -5.47 13.44 3.85
CA MET A 66 -5.60 12.56 5.00
C MET A 66 -5.00 11.16 4.75
N ASP A 67 -4.76 10.81 3.48
CA ASP A 67 -4.13 9.55 3.12
C ASP A 67 -2.61 9.66 3.19
N ILE A 68 -1.99 8.94 4.11
CA ILE A 68 -0.54 8.87 4.24
C ILE A 68 -0.02 7.56 3.65
N LEU A 69 1.06 7.64 2.88
CA LEU A 69 1.75 6.52 2.26
C LEU A 69 3.18 6.41 2.79
N CYS A 70 3.66 5.18 3.01
CA CYS A 70 5.09 4.97 3.21
C CYS A 70 5.87 5.30 1.92
N THR A 71 7.16 5.60 2.07
CA THR A 71 8.02 6.01 0.93
C THR A 71 8.00 4.98 -0.21
N LEU A 72 7.95 3.68 0.09
CA LEU A 72 7.91 2.62 -0.93
C LEU A 72 6.59 2.63 -1.71
N CYS A 73 5.45 2.71 -1.01
CA CYS A 73 4.13 2.79 -1.64
C CYS A 73 4.00 4.07 -2.48
N TYR A 74 4.47 5.21 -1.97
CA TYR A 74 4.44 6.49 -2.68
C TYR A 74 5.24 6.45 -4.00
N LYS A 75 6.46 5.91 -3.97
CA LYS A 75 7.29 5.76 -5.18
C LYS A 75 6.65 4.82 -6.18
N THR A 76 6.08 3.71 -5.71
CA THR A 76 5.42 2.70 -6.56
C THR A 76 4.22 3.31 -7.27
N GLU A 77 3.37 4.03 -6.55
CA GLU A 77 2.21 4.73 -7.12
C GLU A 77 2.60 5.76 -8.16
N ASN A 78 3.59 6.60 -7.86
CA ASN A 78 4.09 7.58 -8.83
C ASN A 78 4.67 6.93 -10.08
N ALA A 79 5.37 5.80 -9.93
CA ALA A 79 5.91 5.06 -11.08
C ALA A 79 4.79 4.47 -11.94
N ILE A 80 3.74 3.90 -11.33
CA ILE A 80 2.56 3.38 -12.05
C ILE A 80 1.86 4.53 -12.78
N GLN A 81 1.62 5.65 -12.10
CA GLN A 81 0.97 6.82 -12.69
C GLN A 81 1.78 7.38 -13.86
N GLY A 82 3.11 7.44 -13.73
CA GLY A 82 4.01 7.86 -14.80
C GLY A 82 3.89 6.99 -16.05
N LYS A 83 3.79 5.66 -15.88
CA LYS A 83 3.58 4.71 -16.99
C LYS A 83 2.23 4.91 -17.66
N ILE A 84 1.16 5.09 -16.88
CA ILE A 84 -0.20 5.33 -17.40
C ILE A 84 -0.21 6.63 -18.23
N ASN A 85 0.34 7.71 -17.68
CA ASN A 85 0.39 9.01 -18.36
C ASN A 85 1.21 8.95 -19.66
N SER A 86 2.33 8.23 -19.65
CA SER A 86 3.15 8.02 -20.86
C SER A 86 2.38 7.29 -21.95
N LYS A 87 1.66 6.21 -21.59
CA LYS A 87 0.82 5.45 -22.54
C LYS A 87 -0.28 6.33 -23.15
N ILE A 88 -1.00 7.08 -22.33
CA ILE A 88 -2.05 8.01 -22.79
C ILE A 88 -1.47 9.04 -23.76
N ASN A 89 -0.30 9.62 -23.44
CA ASN A 89 0.35 10.59 -24.30
C ASN A 89 0.72 10.02 -25.67
N LEU A 90 1.25 8.79 -25.71
CA LEU A 90 1.57 8.12 -26.98
C LEU A 90 0.32 7.81 -27.81
N GLU A 91 -0.78 7.37 -27.17
CA GLU A 91 -2.05 7.15 -27.86
C GLU A 91 -2.64 8.45 -28.44
N ILE A 92 -2.55 9.55 -27.70
CA ILE A 92 -2.98 10.87 -28.17
C ILE A 92 -2.12 11.30 -29.37
N GLN A 93 -0.80 11.13 -29.32
CA GLN A 93 0.08 11.47 -30.44
C GLN A 93 -0.22 10.60 -31.67
N ALA A 94 -0.41 9.29 -31.50
CA ALA A 94 -0.76 8.39 -32.60
C ALA A 94 -2.10 8.78 -33.26
N LYS A 95 -3.11 9.17 -32.46
CA LYS A 95 -4.40 9.68 -32.98
C LYS A 95 -4.21 10.98 -33.76
N LYS A 96 -3.43 11.94 -33.23
CA LYS A 96 -3.12 13.20 -33.93
C LYS A 96 -2.43 12.98 -35.27
N MET A 97 -1.46 12.05 -35.32
CA MET A 97 -0.78 11.71 -36.58
C MET A 97 -1.74 11.11 -37.62
N LYS A 98 -2.65 10.22 -37.22
CA LYS A 98 -3.66 9.63 -38.11
C LYS A 98 -4.67 10.66 -38.65
N MET A 99 -5.05 11.65 -37.83
CA MET A 99 -5.92 12.75 -38.31
C MET A 99 -5.18 13.64 -39.31
N ASN A 100 -3.92 13.98 -39.04
CA ASN A 100 -3.10 14.78 -39.94
C ASN A 100 -2.81 14.06 -41.27
N SER A 101 -2.62 12.75 -41.27
CA SER A 101 -2.45 11.98 -42.52
C SER A 101 -3.75 11.90 -43.34
N ARG A 102 -4.92 11.81 -42.70
CA ARG A 102 -6.21 11.88 -43.41
C ARG A 102 -6.43 13.25 -44.06
N ASN A 103 -6.13 14.33 -43.35
CA ASN A 103 -6.27 15.69 -43.90
C ASN A 103 -5.25 15.99 -45.02
N LYS A 104 -4.05 15.39 -44.98
CA LYS A 104 -3.09 15.48 -46.09
C LYS A 104 -3.56 14.69 -47.31
N ASN A 105 -4.13 13.50 -47.12
CA ASN A 105 -4.65 12.70 -48.23
C ASN A 105 -5.92 13.28 -48.88
N SER A 106 -6.71 14.09 -48.18
CA SER A 106 -7.83 14.80 -48.81
C SER A 106 -7.40 15.95 -49.73
N CYS A 107 -6.16 16.42 -49.61
CA CYS A 107 -5.60 17.44 -50.51
C CYS A 107 -5.07 16.85 -51.83
N CYS A 108 -4.93 15.52 -51.93
CA CYS A 108 -4.33 14.85 -53.10
C CYS A 108 -5.35 14.15 -54.02
N PHE A 109 -6.64 14.09 -53.67
CA PHE A 109 -7.64 13.29 -54.40
C PHE A 109 -8.52 14.08 -55.38
N PHE A 110 -8.53 15.42 -55.31
CA PHE A 110 -9.10 16.26 -56.37
C PHE A 110 -7.95 16.97 -57.06
N GLY A 111 -7.73 16.62 -58.34
CA GLY A 111 -6.62 17.11 -59.13
C GLY A 111 -6.51 18.63 -59.12
N ASN A 112 -5.26 19.09 -59.00
CA ASN A 112 -4.76 20.38 -59.44
C ASN A 112 -5.57 21.62 -59.03
N TYR A 113 -5.57 22.02 -57.76
CA TYR A 113 -5.54 23.45 -57.38
C TYR A 113 -4.97 23.60 -55.96
N CYS A 114 -3.64 23.66 -55.83
CA CYS A 114 -3.02 24.19 -54.62
C CYS A 114 -3.05 25.72 -54.70
N ALA A 115 -4.12 26.34 -54.23
CA ALA A 115 -4.15 27.78 -53.97
C ALA A 115 -3.63 28.02 -52.55
N SER A 116 -2.54 28.78 -52.45
CA SER A 116 -1.96 29.33 -51.22
C SER A 116 -2.94 30.27 -50.52
N SER A 117 -3.07 30.15 -49.19
CA SER A 117 -3.47 31.29 -48.34
C SER A 117 -2.86 31.15 -46.93
N TYR A 118 -1.71 31.77 -46.73
CA TYR A 118 -1.32 32.24 -45.39
C TYR A 118 -1.57 33.75 -45.37
N SER A 119 -2.54 34.16 -44.57
CA SER A 119 -2.75 35.54 -44.11
C SER A 119 -2.67 35.55 -42.59
#